data_AF-A0A2W4NMC5-F1
#
_entry.id   AF-A0A2W4NMC5-F1
#
_cell.length_a   1.000
_cell.length_b   1.000
_cell.length_c   1.000
_cell.angle_alpha   90.00
_cell.angle_beta   90.00
_cell.angle_gamma   90.00
#
_symmetry.space_group_name_H-M   'P 1'
#
loop_
_entity.id
_entity.type
_entity.pdbx_description
1 polymer ?
#
loop_
_entity_poly.entity_id
_entity_poly.type
_entity_poly.pdbx_seq_one_letter_code
_entity_poly.pdbx_strand_id
1 'polypeptide(L)'
;MPANSPEEPTPAPDFERSLAELEAIVEKLEHGELSLDESLRQFERGVALTRACQEALKQAEQKVEILLRKADGSDDYETAPFDPDELDRDG
;
A
#
# COMPACT_ATOMS: atom_id res chain seq x y z
N MET A 1 -16.71 -17.69 -28.38
CA MET A 1 -17.00 -16.78 -27.27
C MET A 1 -15.71 -16.63 -26.47
N PRO A 2 -14.96 -15.52 -26.49
CA PRO A 2 -13.88 -15.31 -25.53
C PRO A 2 -14.43 -14.68 -24.24
N ALA A 3 -13.71 -14.97 -23.16
CA ALA A 3 -14.05 -14.72 -21.77
C ALA A 3 -14.11 -13.23 -21.42
N ASN A 4 -15.06 -12.87 -20.54
CA ASN A 4 -15.00 -11.62 -19.79
C ASN A 4 -14.94 -12.00 -18.31
N SER A 5 -13.74 -12.37 -17.86
CA SER A 5 -13.42 -12.44 -16.42
C SER A 5 -13.31 -11.00 -15.90
N PRO A 6 -13.80 -10.69 -14.69
CA PRO A 6 -13.56 -9.38 -14.10
C PRO A 6 -12.03 -9.20 -13.97
N GLU A 7 -11.46 -8.23 -14.68
CA GLU A 7 -10.06 -7.82 -14.51
C GLU A 7 -9.82 -7.52 -13.03
N GLU A 8 -8.96 -8.30 -12.39
CA GLU A 8 -8.50 -8.02 -11.03
C GLU A 8 -7.89 -6.60 -11.01
N PRO A 9 -8.15 -5.79 -9.98
CA PRO A 9 -7.58 -4.46 -9.88
C PRO A 9 -6.06 -4.58 -9.79
N THR A 10 -5.38 -4.39 -10.90
CA THR A 10 -3.91 -4.37 -10.94
C THR A 10 -3.46 -3.20 -10.07
N PRO A 11 -2.53 -3.40 -9.11
CA PRO A 11 -2.02 -2.32 -8.30
C PRO A 11 -1.52 -1.19 -9.21
N ALA A 12 -1.74 0.06 -8.81
CA ALA A 12 -1.23 1.18 -9.57
C ALA A 12 0.30 1.02 -9.72
N PRO A 13 0.88 1.24 -10.92
CA PRO A 13 2.32 1.03 -11.16
C PRO A 13 3.22 1.83 -10.20
N ASP A 14 2.71 2.91 -9.61
CA ASP A 14 3.40 3.70 -8.60
C ASP A 14 3.47 3.01 -7.23
N PHE A 15 2.50 2.16 -6.87
CA PHE A 15 2.51 1.39 -5.62
C PHE A 15 3.60 0.31 -5.65
N GLU A 16 3.59 -0.57 -6.66
CA GLU A 16 4.56 -1.67 -6.78
C GLU A 16 5.99 -1.14 -6.83
N ARG A 17 6.19 -0.03 -7.54
CA ARG A 17 7.50 0.64 -7.61
C ARG A 17 7.92 1.20 -6.26
N SER A 18 7.02 1.85 -5.54
CA SER A 18 7.33 2.42 -4.22
C SER A 18 7.63 1.33 -3.19
N LEU A 19 6.90 0.20 -3.26
CA LEU A 19 7.13 -0.96 -2.42
C LEU A 19 8.48 -1.61 -2.70
N ALA A 20 8.81 -1.86 -3.97
CA ALA A 20 10.09 -2.43 -4.36
C ALA A 20 11.28 -1.55 -3.95
N GLU A 21 11.12 -0.22 -4.04
CA GLU A 21 12.15 0.70 -3.56
C GLU A 21 12.29 0.65 -2.03
N LEU A 22 11.17 0.55 -1.30
CA LEU A 22 11.18 0.43 0.16
C LEU A 22 11.87 -0.86 0.61
N GLU A 23 11.60 -1.99 -0.03
CA GLU A 23 12.26 -3.28 0.23
C GLU A 23 13.77 -3.17 0.05
N ALA A 24 14.22 -2.56 -1.06
CA ALA A 24 15.65 -2.35 -1.33
C ALA A 24 16.31 -1.40 -0.31
N ILE A 25 15.56 -0.47 0.27
CA ILE A 25 16.05 0.42 1.34
C ILE A 25 16.22 -0.35 2.64
N VAL A 26 15.22 -1.15 3.02
CA VAL A 26 15.29 -2.00 4.22
C VAL A 26 16.48 -2.93 4.13
N GLU A 27 16.64 -3.61 2.99
CA GLU A 27 17.78 -4.50 2.76
C GLU A 27 19.12 -3.78 2.97
N LYS A 28 19.30 -2.58 2.39
CA LYS A 28 20.55 -1.81 2.55
C LYS A 28 20.81 -1.37 3.99
N LEU A 29 19.75 -0.99 4.72
CA LEU A 29 19.86 -0.60 6.12
C LEU A 29 20.26 -1.79 7.00
N GLU A 30 19.70 -2.98 6.73
CA GLU A 30 20.00 -4.21 7.46
C GLU A 30 21.41 -4.74 7.22
N HIS A 31 21.99 -4.51 6.02
CA HIS A 31 23.37 -4.89 5.72
C HIS A 31 24.40 -4.10 6.56
N GLY A 32 24.05 -2.91 7.05
CA GLY A 32 24.87 -2.15 8.00
C GLY A 32 26.16 -1.55 7.44
N GLU A 33 26.35 -1.52 6.11
CA GLU A 33 27.54 -0.97 5.46
C GLU A 33 27.48 0.54 5.23
N LEU A 34 26.32 1.16 5.50
CA LEU A 34 26.08 2.59 5.26
C LEU A 34 26.67 3.46 6.36
N SER A 35 27.21 4.62 5.97
CA SER A 35 27.55 5.67 6.93
C SER A 35 26.29 6.23 7.62
N LEU A 36 26.45 6.89 8.77
CA LEU A 36 25.32 7.47 9.49
C LEU A 36 24.48 8.43 8.62
N ASP A 37 25.15 9.29 7.83
CA ASP A 37 24.46 10.24 6.95
C ASP A 37 23.67 9.52 5.84
N GLU A 38 24.23 8.47 5.26
CA GLU A 38 23.52 7.65 4.27
C GLU A 38 22.34 6.91 4.88
N SER A 39 22.53 6.31 6.06
CA SER A 39 21.45 5.63 6.80
C SER A 39 20.29 6.57 7.11
N LEU A 40 20.56 7.82 7.50
CA LEU A 40 19.52 8.82 7.74
C LEU A 40 18.76 9.17 6.44
N ARG A 41 19.47 9.36 5.32
CA ARG A 41 18.83 9.63 4.02
C ARG A 41 17.96 8.46 3.55
N GLN A 42 18.45 7.23 3.72
CA GLN A 42 17.70 6.02 3.37
C GLN A 42 16.46 5.89 4.27
N PHE A 43 16.57 6.16 5.56
CA PHE A 43 15.44 6.17 6.48
C PHE A 43 14.37 7.20 6.10
N GLU A 44 14.76 8.45 5.84
CA GLU A 44 13.84 9.50 5.39
C GLU A 44 13.11 9.11 4.10
N ARG A 45 13.84 8.52 3.15
CA ARG A 45 13.27 8.00 1.91
C ARG A 45 12.29 6.86 2.18
N GLY A 46 12.65 5.91 3.06
CA GLY A 46 11.77 4.82 3.47
C GLY A 46 10.45 5.33 4.07
N VAL A 47 10.51 6.30 4.99
CA VAL A 47 9.31 6.94 5.57
C VAL A 47 8.43 7.58 4.50
N ALA A 48 9.03 8.26 3.53
CA ALA A 48 8.29 8.87 2.42
C ALA A 48 7.59 7.81 1.54
N LEU A 49 8.27 6.71 1.24
CA LEU A 49 7.72 5.60 0.45
C LEU A 49 6.58 4.90 1.20
N THR A 50 6.72 4.63 2.51
CA THR A 50 5.65 4.05 3.32
C THR A 50 4.38 4.89 3.27
N ARG A 51 4.50 6.22 3.39
CA ARG A 51 3.36 7.14 3.28
C ARG A 51 2.73 7.10 1.89
N ALA A 52 3.54 7.03 0.83
CA ALA A 52 3.05 6.93 -0.54
C ALA A 52 2.27 5.62 -0.76
N CYS A 53 2.78 4.51 -0.23
CA CYS A 53 2.09 3.22 -0.28
C CYS A 53 0.74 3.25 0.45
N GLN A 54 0.70 3.80 1.67
CA GLN A 54 -0.53 3.95 2.45
C GLN A 54 -1.59 4.78 1.71
N GLU A 55 -1.18 5.90 1.11
CA GLU A 55 -2.08 6.77 0.34
C GLU A 55 -2.62 6.05 -0.90
N ALA A 56 -1.77 5.30 -1.62
CA ALA A 56 -2.21 4.51 -2.77
C ALA A 56 -3.24 3.42 -2.37
N LEU A 57 -3.01 2.74 -1.25
CA LEU A 57 -3.96 1.75 -0.72
C LEU A 57 -5.30 2.38 -0.34
N LYS A 58 -5.27 3.53 0.34
CA LYS A 58 -6.48 4.28 0.71
C LYS A 58 -7.30 4.70 -0.53
N GLN A 59 -6.63 5.15 -1.59
CA GLN A 59 -7.30 5.50 -2.84
C GLN A 59 -7.91 4.28 -3.53
N ALA A 60 -7.21 3.14 -3.50
CA ALA A 60 -7.73 1.88 -4.03
C ALA A 60 -8.97 1.42 -3.26
N GLU A 61 -8.94 1.46 -1.93
CA GLU A 61 -10.07 1.15 -1.05
C GLU A 61 -11.28 2.02 -1.37
N GLN A 62 -11.10 3.34 -1.43
CA GLN A 62 -12.18 4.28 -1.76
C GLN A 62 -12.77 4.00 -3.14
N LYS A 63 -11.92 3.64 -4.13
CA LYS A 63 -12.40 3.29 -5.47
C LYS A 63 -13.24 2.01 -5.43
N VAL A 64 -12.84 1.00 -4.67
CA VAL A 64 -13.61 -0.24 -4.49
C VAL A 64 -14.95 0.06 -3.82
N GLU A 65 -14.97 0.85 -2.75
CA GLU A 65 -16.20 1.27 -2.07
C GLU A 65 -17.19 1.93 -3.05
N ILE A 66 -16.72 2.88 -3.87
CA ILE A 66 -17.55 3.56 -4.88
C ILE A 66 -18.09 2.57 -5.92
N LEU A 67 -17.31 1.57 -6.32
CA LEU A 67 -17.74 0.56 -7.28
C LEU A 67 -18.80 -0.36 -6.67
N LEU A 68 -18.63 -0.76 -5.41
CA LEU A 68 -19.62 -1.56 -4.67
C LEU A 68 -20.93 -0.79 -4.46
N ARG A 69 -20.85 0.49 -4.05
CA ARG A 69 -22.01 1.43 -3.98
C ARG A 69 -22.85 1.39 -5.26
N LYS A 70 -22.17 1.51 -6.40
CA LYS A 70 -22.80 1.59 -7.72
C LYS A 70 -23.37 0.25 -8.20
N ALA A 71 -22.79 -0.87 -7.79
CA ALA A 71 -23.18 -2.20 -8.25
C ALA A 71 -24.43 -2.74 -7.54
N ASP A 72 -24.56 -2.53 -6.24
CA ASP A 72 -25.64 -3.11 -5.42
C ASP A 72 -26.79 -2.12 -5.11
N GLY A 73 -26.55 -0.81 -5.24
CA GLY A 73 -27.57 0.20 -4.93
C GLY A 73 -27.99 0.26 -3.44
N SER A 74 -27.30 -0.49 -2.59
CA SER A 74 -27.41 -0.48 -1.13
C SER A 74 -26.24 0.31 -0.52
N ASP A 75 -26.44 0.90 0.65
CA ASP A 75 -25.41 1.61 1.44
C ASP A 75 -24.89 0.74 2.61
N ASP A 76 -25.09 -0.59 2.54
CA ASP A 76 -24.91 -1.50 3.68
C ASP A 76 -23.48 -2.07 3.84
N TYR A 77 -22.46 -1.43 3.24
CA TYR A 77 -21.06 -1.75 3.48
C TYR A 77 -20.42 -0.68 4.36
N GLU A 78 -19.95 -1.10 5.52
CA GLU A 78 -19.06 -0.29 6.36
C GLU A 78 -17.61 -0.58 5.96
N THR A 79 -16.90 0.45 5.49
CA THR A 79 -15.43 0.40 5.33
C THR A 79 -14.79 0.99 6.57
N ALA A 80 -13.75 0.33 7.08
CA ALA A 80 -12.92 0.85 8.15
C ALA A 80 -11.51 1.11 7.60
N PRO A 81 -10.83 2.19 8.03
CA PRO A 81 -9.45 2.43 7.67
C PRO A 81 -8.57 1.23 8.00
N PHE A 82 -7.69 0.83 7.09
CA PHE A 82 -6.69 -0.18 7.39
C PHE A 82 -5.71 0.34 8.46
N ASP A 83 -5.85 -0.15 9.70
CA ASP A 83 -4.91 0.12 10.80
C ASP A 83 -3.97 -1.09 10.97
N PRO A 84 -2.70 -1.00 10.53
CA PRO A 84 -1.74 -2.09 10.71
C PRO A 84 -1.42 -2.36 12.19
N ASP A 85 -1.57 -1.38 13.08
CA ASP A 85 -1.28 -1.54 14.52
C ASP A 85 -2.44 -2.23 15.27
N GLU A 86 -3.61 -2.42 14.65
CA GLU A 86 -4.70 -3.23 15.20
C GLU A 86 -4.45 -4.74 15.03
N LEU A 87 -3.69 -5.16 14.01
CA LEU A 87 -3.38 -6.58 13.75
C LEU A 87 -2.49 -7.21 14.84
N ASP A 88 -1.68 -6.39 15.53
CA ASP A 88 -0.76 -6.84 16.57
C ASP A 88 -1.39 -6.88 17.99
N ARG A 89 -2.63 -6.40 18.17
CA ARG A 89 -3.28 -6.30 19.50
C ARG A 89 -3.99 -7.57 19.97
N ASP A 90 -4.16 -8.56 19.10
CA ASP A 90 -4.78 -9.86 19.42
C ASP A 90 -3.73 -10.95 19.79
N GLY A 91 -2.47 -10.57 20.02
CA GLY A 91 -1.37 -11.47 20.42
C GLY A 91 -1.15 -11.61 21.92
#